data_AF-A0A0H1RPL1-F1
#
_entry.id   AF-A0A0H1RPL1-F1
#
_cell.length_a   1.000
_cell.length_b   1.000
_cell.length_c   1.000
_cell.angle_alpha   90.00
_cell.angle_beta   90.00
_cell.angle_gamma   90.00
#
_symmetry.space_group_name_H-M   'P 1'
#
loop_
_entity.id
_entity.type
_entity.pdbx_description
1 polymer ?
#
loop_
_entity_poly.entity_id
_entity_poly.type
_entity_poly.pdbx_seq_one_letter_code
_entity_poly.pdbx_strand_id
1 'polypeptide(L)'
;MGVDADTGQILAVELTSSDVDDGSQVEALLDQITGLLASFTGDGAYDQAGIHGTVAVRNPDADVIVPPRSTAMLSEDVETTPTRRDRHLKSIAEHGCRGWQKTSGYTRRALVEAAVSRFKRVIGDALRSRTGRHCVTEVAIAVDALNRMLELGRPKCVRIA
;
A
#
# COMPACT_ATOMS: atom_id res chain seq x y z
N MET A 1 2.09 -6.26 -3.00
CA MET A 1 0.64 -6.51 -3.16
C MET A 1 -0.10 -5.22 -2.92
N GLY A 2 -0.95 -4.80 -3.86
CA GLY A 2 -1.85 -3.66 -3.73
C GLY A 2 -3.27 -4.12 -3.40
N VAL A 3 -3.85 -3.54 -2.35
CA VAL A 3 -5.19 -3.88 -1.85
C VAL A 3 -6.03 -2.60 -1.79
N ASP A 4 -7.23 -2.65 -2.32
CA ASP A 4 -8.24 -1.62 -2.10
C ASP A 4 -8.70 -1.67 -0.64
N ALA A 5 -8.52 -0.59 0.11
CA ALA A 5 -8.83 -0.58 1.53
C ALA A 5 -10.34 -0.62 1.84
N ASP A 6 -11.21 -0.18 0.92
CA ASP A 6 -12.67 -0.19 1.10
C ASP A 6 -13.25 -1.56 0.79
N THR A 7 -12.80 -2.15 -0.32
CA THR A 7 -13.31 -3.43 -0.79
C THR A 7 -12.48 -4.59 -0.27
N GLY A 8 -11.27 -4.38 0.25
CA GLY A 8 -10.35 -5.46 0.60
C GLY A 8 -9.97 -6.36 -0.59
N GLN A 9 -10.30 -5.96 -1.83
CA GLN A 9 -9.90 -6.68 -3.02
C GLN A 9 -8.42 -6.49 -3.26
N ILE A 10 -7.75 -7.56 -3.66
CA ILE A 10 -6.37 -7.49 -4.11
C ILE A 10 -6.41 -7.07 -5.58
N LEU A 11 -5.89 -5.90 -5.88
CA LEU A 11 -5.91 -5.31 -7.23
C LEU A 11 -4.59 -5.48 -7.98
N ALA A 12 -3.49 -5.65 -7.25
CA ALA A 12 -2.18 -5.81 -7.84
C ALA A 12 -1.32 -6.78 -7.02
N VAL A 13 -0.55 -7.62 -7.70
CA VAL A 13 0.38 -8.54 -7.05
C VAL A 13 1.64 -8.67 -7.88
N GLU A 14 2.78 -8.58 -7.22
CA GLU A 14 4.09 -8.83 -7.80
C GLU A 14 4.82 -9.86 -6.96
N LEU A 15 5.48 -10.80 -7.63
CA LEU A 15 6.31 -11.81 -6.99
C LEU A 15 7.78 -11.44 -7.15
N THR A 16 8.42 -11.18 -6.02
CA THR A 16 9.84 -10.87 -5.95
C THR A 16 10.61 -11.94 -5.19
N SER A 17 11.91 -12.02 -5.48
CA SER A 17 12.85 -12.70 -4.60
C SER A 17 13.18 -11.82 -3.39
N SER A 18 13.74 -12.42 -2.34
CA SER A 18 13.99 -11.76 -1.05
C SER A 18 15.01 -10.62 -1.09
N ASP A 19 15.79 -10.51 -2.17
CA ASP A 19 16.82 -9.50 -2.39
C ASP A 19 16.31 -8.25 -3.12
N VAL A 20 15.06 -8.25 -3.56
CA VAL A 20 14.45 -7.12 -4.28
C VAL A 20 13.76 -6.18 -3.29
N ASP A 21 14.06 -4.88 -3.41
CA ASP A 21 13.40 -3.83 -2.62
C ASP A 21 11.93 -3.69 -3.02
N ASP A 22 11.03 -3.70 -2.04
CA ASP A 22 9.58 -3.58 -2.27
C ASP A 22 9.21 -2.25 -2.97
N GLY A 23 9.99 -1.19 -2.74
CA GLY A 23 9.81 0.11 -3.37
C GLY A 23 10.03 0.06 -4.90
N SER A 24 10.94 -0.78 -5.37
CA SER A 24 11.20 -0.97 -6.81
C SER A 24 10.00 -1.56 -7.57
N GLN A 25 9.06 -2.19 -6.87
CA GLN A 25 7.89 -2.85 -7.46
C GLN A 25 6.66 -1.92 -7.54
N VAL A 26 6.75 -0.69 -7.01
CA VAL A 26 5.60 0.23 -6.99
C VAL A 26 5.10 0.50 -8.41
N GLU A 27 6.00 0.70 -9.36
CA GLU A 27 5.60 0.95 -10.75
C GLU A 27 4.83 -0.22 -11.36
N ALA A 28 5.38 -1.44 -11.25
CA ALA A 28 4.73 -2.64 -11.75
C ALA A 28 3.37 -2.90 -11.07
N LEU A 29 3.25 -2.62 -9.76
CA LEU A 29 1.97 -2.72 -9.06
C LEU A 29 0.96 -1.67 -9.56
N LEU A 30 1.40 -0.45 -9.87
CA LEU A 30 0.54 0.60 -10.40
C LEU A 30 0.10 0.30 -11.85
N ASP A 31 0.93 -0.36 -12.65
CA ASP A 31 0.57 -0.81 -14.02
C ASP A 31 -0.62 -1.77 -14.05
N GLN A 32 -0.84 -2.54 -12.98
CA GLN A 32 -1.95 -3.47 -12.86
C GLN A 32 -3.27 -2.77 -12.49
N ILE A 33 -3.22 -1.52 -12.02
CA ILE A 33 -4.40 -0.77 -11.58
C ILE A 33 -4.91 0.10 -12.74
N THR A 34 -6.08 -0.25 -13.26
CA THR A 34 -6.70 0.44 -14.40
C THR A 34 -7.61 1.61 -14.01
N GLY A 35 -7.99 1.72 -12.73
CA GLY A 35 -8.85 2.77 -12.20
C GLY A 35 -8.08 3.98 -11.65
N LEU A 36 -8.81 5.05 -11.33
CA LEU A 36 -8.24 6.22 -10.66
C LEU A 36 -7.76 5.85 -9.25
N LEU A 37 -6.51 6.16 -8.93
CA LEU A 37 -5.97 5.98 -7.59
C LEU A 37 -6.26 7.24 -6.75
N ALA A 38 -7.12 7.11 -5.73
CA ALA A 38 -7.38 8.20 -4.80
C ALA A 38 -6.20 8.46 -3.85
N SER A 39 -5.56 7.38 -3.38
CA SER A 39 -4.41 7.49 -2.48
C SER A 39 -3.53 6.24 -2.53
N PHE A 40 -2.21 6.43 -2.47
CA PHE A 40 -1.21 5.40 -2.22
C PHE A 40 -0.85 5.42 -0.73
N THR A 41 -1.03 4.30 -0.01
CA THR A 41 -0.65 4.17 1.40
C THR A 41 0.39 3.08 1.55
N GLY A 42 1.50 3.39 2.24
CA GLY A 42 2.61 2.46 2.43
C GLY A 42 3.29 2.64 3.79
N ASP A 43 4.16 1.71 4.16
CA ASP A 43 5.03 1.91 5.32
C ASP A 43 6.19 2.88 5.03
N GLY A 44 6.96 3.26 6.05
CA GLY A 44 8.03 4.25 5.90
C GLY A 44 9.19 3.80 4.98
N ALA A 45 9.28 2.52 4.60
CA ALA A 45 10.24 2.08 3.60
C ALA A 45 9.93 2.71 2.23
N TYR A 46 8.66 3.00 1.95
CA TYR A 46 8.17 3.65 0.73
C TYR A 46 8.38 5.18 0.72
N ASP A 47 8.92 5.79 1.78
CA ASP A 47 9.27 7.22 1.80
C ASP A 47 10.55 7.47 1.00
N GLN A 48 10.44 7.35 -0.32
CA GLN A 48 11.53 7.52 -1.28
C GLN A 48 11.12 8.49 -2.38
N ALA A 49 12.01 9.41 -2.76
CA ALA A 49 11.71 10.43 -3.77
C ALA A 49 11.26 9.82 -5.11
N GLY A 50 11.87 8.71 -5.52
CA GLY A 50 11.49 7.97 -6.73
C GLY A 50 10.03 7.50 -6.68
N ILE A 51 9.59 6.93 -5.55
CA ILE A 51 8.21 6.45 -5.36
C ILE A 51 7.22 7.61 -5.40
N HIS A 52 7.50 8.71 -4.68
CA HIS A 52 6.67 9.91 -4.73
C HIS A 52 6.55 10.45 -6.18
N GLY A 53 7.65 10.44 -6.94
CA GLY A 53 7.68 10.81 -8.35
C GLY A 53 6.83 9.89 -9.23
N THR A 54 7.01 8.57 -9.10
CA THR A 54 6.23 7.57 -9.86
C THR A 54 4.73 7.72 -9.62
N VAL A 55 4.30 7.90 -8.37
CA VAL A 55 2.89 8.12 -8.06
C VAL A 55 2.41 9.45 -8.63
N ALA A 56 3.17 10.53 -8.48
CA ALA A 56 2.78 11.85 -8.98
C ALA A 56 2.67 11.91 -10.51
N VAL A 57 3.52 11.19 -11.25
CA VAL A 57 3.47 11.13 -12.72
C VAL A 57 2.25 10.34 -13.20
N ARG A 58 1.99 9.17 -12.58
CA ARG A 58 0.89 8.29 -13.00
C ARG A 58 -0.47 8.74 -12.48
N ASN A 59 -0.51 9.29 -11.27
CA ASN A 59 -1.72 9.71 -10.57
C ASN A 59 -1.49 11.05 -9.86
N PRO A 60 -1.48 12.18 -10.60
CA PRO A 60 -1.16 13.50 -10.05
C PRO A 60 -2.03 13.92 -8.85
N ASP A 61 -3.30 13.52 -8.89
CA ASP A 61 -4.29 13.84 -7.87
C ASP A 61 -4.25 12.89 -6.66
N ALA A 62 -3.54 11.76 -6.75
CA ALA A 62 -3.48 10.78 -5.66
C ALA A 62 -2.70 11.31 -4.45
N ASP A 63 -3.25 11.11 -3.26
CA ASP A 63 -2.52 11.34 -2.02
C ASP A 63 -1.47 10.26 -1.78
N VAL A 64 -0.27 10.64 -1.32
CA VAL A 64 0.80 9.71 -0.96
C VAL A 64 0.90 9.66 0.56
N ILE A 65 0.19 8.72 1.18
CA ILE A 65 0.05 8.55 2.63
C ILE A 65 1.13 7.58 3.13
N VAL A 66 2.35 8.09 3.20
CA VAL A 66 3.52 7.35 3.70
C VAL A 66 4.11 8.10 4.88
N PRO A 67 4.39 7.43 6.03
CA PRO A 67 5.01 8.09 7.16
C PRO A 67 6.45 8.49 6.79
N PRO A 68 6.82 9.77 6.95
CA PRO A 68 8.19 10.20 6.72
C PRO A 68 9.17 9.41 7.59
N ARG A 69 10.34 9.09 7.05
CA ARG A 69 11.43 8.48 7.82
C ARG A 69 11.87 9.41 8.95
N SER A 70 12.45 8.87 10.01
CA SER A 70 12.96 9.68 11.13
C SER A 70 14.06 10.67 10.73
N THR A 71 14.73 10.43 9.60
CA THR A 71 15.75 11.30 9.00
C THR A 71 15.20 12.26 7.94
N ALA A 72 13.88 12.29 7.73
CA ALA A 72 13.25 13.16 6.75
C ALA A 72 13.40 14.63 7.15
N MET A 73 13.79 15.46 6.19
CA MET A 73 13.92 16.91 6.33
C MET A 73 12.96 17.60 5.37
N LEU A 74 12.56 18.83 5.71
CA LEU A 74 11.80 19.67 4.81
C LEU A 74 12.61 19.98 3.55
N SER A 75 11.93 20.10 2.42
CA SER A 75 12.56 20.57 1.18
C SER A 75 13.01 22.03 1.30
N GLU A 76 13.99 22.42 0.47
CA GLU A 76 14.52 23.79 0.44
C GLU A 76 13.40 24.80 0.10
N ASP A 77 12.50 24.43 -0.81
CA ASP A 77 11.40 25.26 -1.29
C ASP A 77 10.10 25.13 -0.47
N VAL A 78 10.17 24.61 0.75
CA VAL A 78 8.99 24.34 1.58
C VAL A 78 8.07 25.55 1.80
N GLU A 79 8.62 26.76 1.78
CA GLU A 79 7.88 28.00 1.99
C GLU A 79 7.19 28.51 0.70
N THR A 80 7.67 28.10 -0.47
CA THR A 80 7.12 28.55 -1.77
C THR A 80 6.28 27.45 -2.43
N THR A 81 6.77 26.22 -2.45
CA THR A 81 6.14 25.06 -3.10
C THR A 81 6.30 23.81 -2.21
N PRO A 82 5.57 23.72 -1.08
CA PRO A 82 5.67 22.59 -0.19
C PRO A 82 5.27 21.29 -0.89
N THR A 83 6.15 20.29 -0.81
CA THR A 83 5.86 18.94 -1.30
C THR A 83 4.81 18.26 -0.41
N ARG A 84 4.21 17.16 -0.90
CA ARG A 84 3.31 16.33 -0.09
C ARG A 84 4.01 15.83 1.19
N ARG A 85 5.29 15.47 1.08
CA ARG A 85 6.15 15.04 2.20
C ARG A 85 6.35 16.15 3.23
N ASP A 86 6.56 17.38 2.79
CA ASP A 86 6.72 18.53 3.70
C ASP A 86 5.46 18.80 4.52
N ARG A 87 4.28 18.64 3.90
CA ARG A 87 3.00 18.76 4.61
C ARG A 87 2.85 17.70 5.69
N HIS A 88 3.32 16.48 5.45
CA HIS A 88 3.35 15.44 6.49
C HIS A 88 4.29 15.81 7.63
N LEU A 89 5.49 16.32 7.33
CA LEU A 89 6.45 16.75 8.34
C LEU A 89 5.90 17.90 9.20
N LYS A 90 5.31 18.94 8.58
CA LYS A 90 4.65 20.04 9.30
C LYS A 90 3.51 19.51 10.19
N SER A 91 2.65 18.65 9.65
CA SER A 91 1.54 18.04 10.42
C SER A 91 2.02 17.20 11.60
N ILE A 92 3.11 16.44 11.45
CA ILE A 92 3.72 15.66 12.54
C ILE A 92 4.33 16.59 13.59
N ALA A 93 4.98 17.69 13.20
CA ALA A 93 5.52 18.67 14.14
C ALA A 93 4.42 19.36 14.95
N GLU A 94 3.29 19.67 14.33
CA GLU A 94 2.16 20.39 14.97
C GLU A 94 1.25 19.49 15.80
N HIS A 95 0.97 18.27 15.35
CA HIS A 95 -0.05 17.38 15.92
C HIS A 95 0.50 16.04 16.43
N GLY A 96 1.80 15.82 16.30
CA GLY A 96 2.46 14.55 16.61
C GLY A 96 2.13 13.44 15.60
N CYS A 97 2.90 12.34 15.66
CA CYS A 97 2.72 11.20 14.75
C CYS A 97 1.31 10.59 14.83
N ARG A 98 0.74 10.46 16.03
CA ARG A 98 -0.62 9.92 16.20
C ARG A 98 -1.69 10.84 15.63
N GLY A 99 -1.53 12.16 15.77
CA GLY A 99 -2.43 13.14 15.19
C GLY A 99 -2.41 13.05 13.67
N TRP A 100 -1.20 13.07 13.09
CA TRP A 100 -1.00 12.88 11.65
C TRP A 100 -1.59 11.56 11.13
N GLN A 101 -1.39 10.44 11.82
CA GLN A 101 -1.95 9.15 11.38
C GLN A 101 -3.48 9.16 11.28
N LYS A 102 -4.14 9.90 12.19
CA LYS A 102 -5.60 10.02 12.21
C LYS A 102 -6.10 10.95 11.11
N THR A 103 -5.43 12.09 10.90
CA THR A 103 -5.85 13.10 9.91
C THR A 103 -5.52 12.70 8.47
N SER A 104 -4.39 12.01 8.25
CA SER A 104 -3.98 11.54 6.93
C SER A 104 -4.72 10.29 6.46
N GLY A 105 -5.48 9.64 7.35
CA GLY A 105 -6.15 8.37 7.05
C GLY A 105 -5.21 7.15 7.06
N TYR A 106 -3.97 7.29 7.53
CA TYR A 106 -2.99 6.21 7.63
C TYR A 106 -3.51 4.98 8.38
N THR A 107 -4.43 5.16 9.31
CA THR A 107 -5.07 4.07 10.06
C THR A 107 -5.78 3.05 9.16
N ARG A 108 -6.16 3.41 7.93
CA ARG A 108 -6.76 2.49 6.94
C ARG A 108 -5.80 1.38 6.50
N ARG A 109 -4.49 1.54 6.71
CA ARG A 109 -3.48 0.48 6.50
C ARG A 109 -3.82 -0.81 7.26
N ALA A 110 -4.48 -0.73 8.42
CA ALA A 110 -4.91 -1.90 9.18
C ALA A 110 -5.87 -2.80 8.38
N LEU A 111 -6.68 -2.24 7.46
CA LEU A 111 -7.57 -3.01 6.59
C LEU A 111 -6.78 -3.80 5.54
N VAL A 112 -5.72 -3.19 5.00
CA VAL A 112 -4.78 -3.84 4.08
C VAL A 112 -4.02 -4.96 4.79
N GLU A 113 -3.52 -4.72 5.99
CA GLU A 113 -2.86 -5.75 6.80
C GLU A 113 -3.79 -6.93 7.11
N ALA A 114 -5.07 -6.66 7.38
CA ALA A 114 -6.07 -7.71 7.55
C ALA A 114 -6.30 -8.53 6.27
N ALA A 115 -6.31 -7.89 5.10
CA ALA A 115 -6.43 -8.58 3.81
C ALA A 115 -5.20 -9.45 3.52
N VAL A 116 -3.99 -8.95 3.77
CA VAL A 116 -2.74 -9.72 3.65
C VAL A 116 -2.72 -10.89 4.64
N SER A 117 -3.18 -10.68 5.88
CA SER A 117 -3.31 -11.75 6.87
C SER A 117 -4.29 -12.83 6.40
N ARG A 118 -5.41 -12.44 5.78
CA ARG A 118 -6.37 -13.39 5.20
C ARG A 118 -5.73 -14.20 4.08
N PHE A 119 -4.98 -13.55 3.18
CA PHE A 119 -4.26 -14.23 2.12
C PHE A 119 -3.38 -15.36 2.69
N LYS A 120 -2.50 -15.00 3.64
CA LYS A 120 -1.58 -15.94 4.29
C LYS A 120 -2.30 -17.09 5.02
N ARG A 121 -3.40 -16.80 5.73
CA ARG A 121 -4.14 -17.81 6.49
C ARG A 121 -4.93 -18.79 5.62
N VAL A 122 -5.46 -18.33 4.49
CA VAL A 122 -6.31 -19.17 3.61
C VAL A 122 -5.48 -19.92 2.58
N ILE A 123 -4.50 -19.25 1.98
CA ILE A 123 -3.67 -19.82 0.90
C ILE A 123 -2.45 -20.54 1.48
N GLY A 124 -1.86 -19.97 2.52
CA GLY A 124 -0.63 -20.44 3.16
C GLY A 124 0.52 -19.44 3.03
N ASP A 125 1.58 -19.70 3.79
CA ASP A 125 2.80 -18.88 3.82
C ASP A 125 3.86 -19.30 2.79
N ALA A 126 3.62 -20.39 2.05
CA ALA A 126 4.57 -20.95 1.09
C ALA A 126 3.89 -21.30 -0.22
N LEU A 127 4.64 -21.11 -1.32
CA LEU A 127 4.22 -21.56 -2.65
C LEU A 127 4.55 -23.03 -2.85
N ARG A 128 3.68 -23.76 -3.54
CA ARG A 128 3.87 -25.16 -3.90
C ARG A 128 4.77 -25.30 -5.12
N SER A 129 4.66 -24.36 -6.05
CA SER A 129 5.46 -24.30 -7.26
C SER A 129 6.89 -23.85 -6.96
N ARG A 130 7.86 -24.36 -7.73
CA ARG A 130 9.28 -23.99 -7.63
C ARG A 130 9.82 -23.25 -8.84
N THR A 131 9.01 -23.14 -9.90
CA THR A 131 9.39 -22.45 -11.14
C THR A 131 8.69 -21.12 -11.20
N GLY A 132 9.41 -20.03 -11.50
CA GLY A 132 8.88 -18.66 -11.44
C GLY A 132 7.53 -18.48 -12.14
N ARG A 133 7.40 -18.97 -13.38
CA ARG A 133 6.12 -18.91 -14.12
C ARG A 133 4.96 -19.58 -13.38
N HIS A 134 5.19 -20.75 -12.80
CA HIS A 134 4.15 -21.48 -12.07
C HIS A 134 3.83 -20.82 -10.73
N CYS A 135 4.82 -20.21 -10.06
CA CYS A 135 4.61 -19.39 -8.87
C CYS A 135 3.69 -18.19 -9.16
N VAL A 136 3.94 -17.48 -10.27
CA VAL A 136 3.09 -16.35 -10.71
C VAL A 136 1.66 -16.81 -10.95
N THR A 137 1.47 -17.91 -11.68
CA THR A 137 0.14 -18.48 -11.92
C THR A 137 -0.54 -18.93 -10.64
N GLU A 138 0.18 -19.58 -9.73
CA GLU A 138 -0.34 -20.01 -8.42
C GLU A 138 -0.86 -18.82 -7.60
N VAL A 139 -0.09 -17.73 -7.56
CA VAL A 139 -0.50 -16.51 -6.85
C VAL A 139 -1.67 -15.81 -7.54
N ALA A 140 -1.69 -15.75 -8.86
CA ALA A 140 -2.82 -15.17 -9.60
C ALA A 140 -4.12 -15.93 -9.30
N ILE A 141 -4.11 -17.26 -9.35
CA ILE A 141 -5.28 -18.10 -9.00
C ILE A 141 -5.69 -17.88 -7.54
N ALA A 142 -4.72 -17.78 -6.62
CA ALA A 142 -4.99 -17.55 -5.21
C ALA A 142 -5.66 -16.19 -4.97
N VAL A 143 -5.19 -15.13 -5.64
CA VAL A 143 -5.79 -13.79 -5.62
C VAL A 143 -7.22 -13.83 -6.17
N ASP A 144 -7.42 -14.44 -7.35
CA ASP A 144 -8.74 -14.55 -7.97
C ASP A 144 -9.74 -15.30 -7.08
N ALA A 145 -9.32 -16.42 -6.50
CA ALA A 145 -10.14 -17.20 -5.59
C ALA A 145 -10.55 -16.37 -4.36
N LEU A 146 -9.61 -15.62 -3.77
CA LEU A 146 -9.88 -14.76 -2.61
C LEU A 146 -10.79 -13.58 -2.94
N ASN A 147 -10.61 -12.95 -4.10
CA ASN A 147 -11.50 -11.90 -4.57
C ASN A 147 -12.90 -12.45 -4.84
N ARG A 148 -13.02 -13.66 -5.41
CA ARG A 148 -14.31 -14.32 -5.60
C ARG A 148 -15.01 -14.66 -4.28
N MET A 149 -14.25 -15.09 -3.26
CA MET A 149 -14.81 -15.29 -1.91
C MET A 149 -15.36 -13.99 -1.31
N LEU A 150 -14.70 -12.84 -1.54
CA LEU A 150 -15.18 -11.53 -1.09
C LEU A 150 -16.53 -11.14 -1.70
N GLU A 151 -16.75 -11.49 -2.95
CA GLU A 151 -18.02 -11.23 -3.67
C GLU A 151 -19.17 -12.09 -3.13
N LEU A 152 -18.88 -13.31 -2.69
CA LEU A 152 -19.89 -14.24 -2.16
C LEU A 152 -20.34 -13.89 -0.73
N GLY A 153 -19.55 -13.12 0.01
CA GLY A 153 -19.94 -12.61 1.33
C GLY A 153 -18.75 -12.33 2.24
N ARG A 154 -18.97 -11.44 3.22
CA ARG A 154 -17.96 -11.08 4.22
C ARG A 154 -18.43 -11.40 5.63
N PRO A 155 -17.56 -11.93 6.49
CA PRO A 155 -17.87 -12.02 7.92
C PRO A 155 -18.05 -10.61 8.49
N LYS A 156 -19.14 -10.39 9.24
CA LYS A 156 -19.34 -9.16 10.01
C LYS A 156 -18.56 -9.25 11.30
N CYS A 157 -17.40 -8.60 11.37
CA CYS A 157 -16.63 -8.49 12.59
C CYS A 157 -17.28 -7.46 13.51
N VAL A 158 -17.77 -7.89 14.67
CA VAL A 158 -18.27 -7.01 15.73
C VAL A 158 -17.28 -6.99 16.89
N ARG A 159 -16.99 -5.80 17.41
CA ARG A 159 -16.18 -5.66 18.62
C ARG A 159 -17.06 -6.05 19.81
N ILE A 160 -16.67 -7.09 20.53
CA ILE A 160 -17.31 -7.46 21.80
C ILE A 160 -16.74 -6.54 22.89
N ALA A 161 -17.63 -5.98 23.72
CA ALA A 161 -17.32 -5.06 24.81
C ALA A 161 -16.76 -5.80 26.03
#